data_AF-A0A2T6FB39-F1
#
_entry.id   AF-A0A2T6FB39-F1
#
_cell.length_a   1.000
_cell.length_b   1.000
_cell.length_c   1.000
_cell.angle_alpha   90.00
_cell.angle_beta   90.00
_cell.angle_gamma   90.00
#
_symmetry.space_group_name_H-M   'P 1'
#
loop_
_entity.id
_entity.type
_entity.pdbx_description
1 polymer ?
#
loop_
_entity_poly.entity_id
_entity_poly.type
_entity_poly.pdbx_seq_one_letter_code
_entity_poly.pdbx_strand_id
1 'polypeptide(L)'
;MQPTLQPTAQSRAKQSAPPSEPHPALKAIATFEGCKGVAALAAMLGLLSLLHHDIRHLAIALIGHFGLDPMAHYPSVFLHYADILNDENRRNIVFIGVAYISLRFIESVGLWRNRPWATWLGAVSGAIYVPIEIRHLILHPSFINAAVLIGNIAVVAYLVSQIWRKRHAQNISP
;
A
#
# COMPACT_ATOMS: atom_id res chain seq x y z
N MET A 1 50.26 16.37 48.55
CA MET A 1 49.98 15.10 47.84
C MET A 1 48.46 15.02 47.66
N GLN A 2 47.96 15.35 46.47
CA GLN A 2 46.51 15.39 46.17
C GLN A 2 46.05 14.07 45.53
N PRO A 3 44.77 13.67 45.72
CA PRO A 3 44.31 12.32 45.45
C PRO A 3 44.03 12.10 43.96
N THR A 4 44.36 10.90 43.49
CA THR A 4 44.05 10.37 42.16
C THR A 4 42.53 10.24 41.98
N LEU A 5 41.93 11.12 41.18
CA LEU A 5 40.54 10.98 40.72
C LEU A 5 40.49 9.92 39.61
N GLN A 6 39.94 8.74 39.90
CA GLN A 6 39.57 7.75 38.89
C GLN A 6 38.19 8.09 38.30
N PRO A 7 38.04 8.29 36.98
CA PRO A 7 36.73 8.49 36.38
C PRO A 7 36.37 7.32 35.45
N THR A 8 35.84 6.20 35.95
CA THR A 8 35.52 5.09 35.02
C THR A 8 34.35 4.15 35.37
N ALA A 9 33.55 4.43 36.40
CA ALA A 9 32.33 3.62 36.63
C ALA A 9 31.11 4.11 35.83
N GLN A 10 30.94 5.43 35.67
CA GLN A 10 29.74 6.00 35.04
C GLN A 10 29.79 6.01 33.50
N SER A 11 30.98 5.93 32.88
CA SER A 11 31.12 5.88 31.42
C SER A 11 30.64 4.56 30.82
N ARG A 12 30.78 3.45 31.55
CA ARG A 12 30.38 2.11 31.08
C ARG A 12 28.86 1.88 31.12
N ALA A 13 28.13 2.63 31.95
CA ALA A 13 26.68 2.48 32.11
C ALA A 13 25.84 3.20 31.03
N LYS A 14 26.47 4.01 30.15
CA LYS A 14 25.79 4.68 29.03
C LYS A 14 25.80 3.89 27.71
N GLN A 15 26.35 2.68 27.70
CA GLN A 15 26.57 1.88 26.49
C GLN A 15 25.62 0.69 26.29
N SER A 16 24.55 0.59 27.07
CA SER A 16 23.47 -0.38 26.82
C SER A 16 22.28 0.27 26.12
N ALA A 17 22.52 1.02 25.04
CA ALA A 17 21.47 1.26 24.06
C ALA A 17 21.32 -0.04 23.24
N PRO A 18 20.12 -0.64 23.14
CA PRO A 18 19.93 -1.79 22.27
C PRO A 18 20.32 -1.39 20.83
N PRO A 19 20.86 -2.33 20.03
CA PRO A 19 21.26 -2.04 18.66
C PRO A 19 20.06 -1.45 17.91
N SER A 20 20.32 -0.41 17.13
CA SER A 20 19.37 0.20 16.20
C SER A 20 18.94 -0.84 15.17
N GLU A 21 17.98 -1.69 15.53
CA GLU A 21 17.58 -2.80 14.67
C GLU A 21 16.93 -2.30 13.37
N PRO A 22 17.36 -2.80 12.21
CA PRO A 22 17.24 -2.08 10.94
C PRO A 22 15.98 -2.50 10.19
N HIS A 23 14.96 -1.65 10.22
CA HIS A 23 13.88 -1.56 9.21
C HIS A 23 13.18 -2.87 8.72
N PRO A 24 13.01 -3.95 9.52
CA PRO A 24 12.39 -5.18 9.00
C PRO A 24 10.93 -4.95 8.59
N ALA A 25 10.19 -4.14 9.37
CA ALA A 25 8.80 -3.81 9.07
C ALA A 25 8.65 -2.92 7.82
N LEU A 26 9.55 -1.97 7.56
CA LEU A 26 9.52 -1.22 6.29
C LEU A 26 9.78 -2.11 5.09
N LYS A 27 10.69 -3.09 5.20
CA LYS A 27 10.92 -4.06 4.13
C LYS A 27 9.70 -4.95 3.92
N ALA A 28 9.04 -5.40 4.99
CA ALA A 28 7.80 -6.18 4.88
C ALA A 28 6.68 -5.39 4.19
N ILE A 29 6.48 -4.13 4.57
CA ILE A 29 5.51 -3.23 3.90
C ILE A 29 5.91 -3.00 2.45
N ALA A 30 7.20 -2.76 2.17
CA ALA A 30 7.69 -2.59 0.80
C ALA A 30 7.44 -3.84 -0.06
N THR A 31 7.66 -5.05 0.47
CA THR A 31 7.31 -6.30 -0.21
C THR A 31 5.81 -6.40 -0.47
N PHE A 32 4.98 -6.12 0.54
CA PHE A 32 3.53 -6.15 0.42
C PHE A 32 3.02 -5.17 -0.65
N GLU A 33 3.50 -3.93 -0.63
CA GLU A 33 3.19 -2.91 -1.65
C GLU A 33 3.75 -3.29 -3.03
N GLY A 34 4.93 -3.93 -3.08
CA GLY A 34 5.50 -4.48 -4.30
C GLY A 34 4.64 -5.58 -4.91
N CYS A 35 4.09 -6.48 -4.08
CA CYS A 35 3.12 -7.50 -4.50
C CYS A 35 1.86 -6.87 -5.10
N LYS A 36 1.36 -5.76 -4.53
CA LYS A 36 0.24 -5.00 -5.14
C LYS A 36 0.62 -4.45 -6.51
N GLY A 37 1.85 -3.95 -6.68
CA GLY A 37 2.38 -3.51 -7.98
C GLY A 37 2.42 -4.64 -9.01
N VAL A 38 2.88 -5.83 -8.62
CA VAL A 38 2.88 -7.03 -9.47
C VAL A 38 1.46 -7.46 -9.82
N ALA A 39 0.54 -7.48 -8.85
CA ALA A 39 -0.87 -7.79 -9.11
C ALA A 39 -1.51 -6.80 -10.09
N ALA A 40 -1.23 -5.50 -9.94
CA ALA A 40 -1.69 -4.47 -10.87
C ALA A 40 -1.11 -4.67 -12.28
N LEU A 41 0.18 -5.04 -12.40
CA LEU A 41 0.79 -5.36 -13.68
C LEU A 41 0.15 -6.59 -14.32
N ALA A 42 -0.06 -7.67 -13.57
CA ALA A 42 -0.73 -8.87 -14.06
C ALA A 42 -2.17 -8.56 -14.53
N ALA A 43 -2.91 -7.76 -13.76
CA ALA A 43 -4.24 -7.30 -14.13
C ALA A 43 -4.21 -6.47 -15.42
N MET A 44 -3.24 -5.57 -15.59
CA MET A 44 -3.09 -4.74 -16.78
C MET A 44 -2.71 -5.56 -18.02
N LEU A 45 -1.82 -6.54 -17.89
CA LEU A 45 -1.47 -7.45 -18.98
C LEU A 45 -2.66 -8.32 -19.37
N GLY A 46 -3.41 -8.81 -18.38
CA GLY A 46 -4.69 -9.48 -18.60
C GLY A 46 -5.65 -8.58 -19.38
N LEU A 47 -5.89 -7.36 -18.88
CA LEU A 47 -6.75 -6.38 -19.52
C LEU A 47 -6.32 -6.07 -20.97
N LEU A 48 -5.04 -5.91 -21.25
CA LEU A 48 -4.55 -5.63 -22.61
C LEU A 48 -4.62 -6.84 -23.54
N SER A 49 -4.41 -8.05 -23.02
CA SER A 49 -4.69 -9.29 -23.76
C SER A 49 -6.17 -9.37 -24.10
N LEU A 50 -7.01 -8.98 -23.15
CA LEU A 50 -8.46 -9.03 -23.25
C LEU A 50 -9.03 -7.91 -24.10
N LEU A 51 -8.42 -6.73 -24.17
CA LEU A 51 -8.88 -5.58 -24.98
C LEU A 51 -8.93 -5.87 -26.49
N HIS A 52 -8.40 -7.00 -26.95
CA HIS A 52 -8.59 -7.51 -28.31
C HIS A 52 -9.92 -8.27 -28.48
N HIS A 53 -10.64 -8.52 -27.39
CA HIS A 53 -11.96 -9.14 -27.26
C HIS A 53 -12.83 -8.18 -26.41
N ASP A 54 -14.15 -8.18 -26.58
CA ASP A 54 -14.98 -7.27 -25.78
C ASP A 54 -14.85 -7.58 -24.27
N ILE A 55 -14.33 -6.62 -23.49
CA ILE A 55 -14.16 -6.75 -22.01
C ILE A 55 -15.50 -7.10 -21.35
N ARG A 56 -16.59 -6.58 -21.92
CA ARG A 56 -17.98 -6.83 -21.53
C ARG A 56 -18.35 -8.31 -21.62
N HIS A 57 -17.94 -9.00 -22.68
CA HIS A 57 -18.21 -10.43 -22.86
C HIS A 57 -17.48 -11.27 -21.82
N LEU A 58 -16.27 -10.87 -21.40
CA LEU A 58 -15.55 -11.53 -20.31
C LEU A 58 -16.21 -11.28 -18.94
N ALA A 59 -16.63 -10.04 -18.66
CA ALA A 59 -17.35 -9.74 -17.43
C ALA A 59 -18.59 -10.62 -17.31
N ILE A 60 -19.38 -10.75 -18.39
CA ILE A 60 -20.53 -11.66 -18.47
C ILE A 60 -20.10 -13.13 -18.27
N ALA A 61 -19.01 -13.57 -18.90
CA ALA A 61 -18.51 -14.93 -18.79
C ALA A 61 -17.98 -15.27 -17.38
N LEU A 62 -17.28 -14.35 -16.70
CA LEU A 62 -16.81 -14.54 -15.33
C LEU A 62 -17.99 -14.53 -14.35
N ILE A 63 -18.91 -13.57 -14.49
CA ILE A 63 -20.13 -13.50 -13.69
C ILE A 63 -20.90 -14.82 -13.83
N GLY A 64 -21.06 -15.32 -15.07
CA GLY A 64 -21.71 -16.61 -15.35
C GLY A 64 -20.93 -17.82 -14.83
N HIS A 65 -19.60 -17.84 -14.94
CA HIS A 65 -18.76 -18.96 -14.48
C HIS A 65 -18.77 -19.12 -12.96
N PHE A 66 -18.81 -18.01 -12.22
CA PHE A 66 -18.93 -18.02 -10.77
C PHE A 66 -20.39 -18.12 -10.27
N GLY A 67 -21.37 -18.26 -11.19
CA GLY A 67 -22.79 -18.37 -10.84
C GLY A 67 -23.36 -17.11 -10.17
N LEU A 68 -22.73 -15.95 -10.40
CA LEU A 68 -23.14 -14.67 -9.83
C LEU A 68 -24.29 -14.09 -10.66
N ASP A 69 -25.30 -13.53 -10.01
CA ASP A 69 -26.41 -12.86 -10.69
C ASP A 69 -25.93 -11.54 -11.34
N PRO A 70 -25.96 -11.39 -12.68
CA PRO A 70 -25.56 -10.15 -13.35
C PRO A 70 -26.34 -8.92 -12.89
N MET A 71 -27.55 -9.12 -12.36
CA MET A 71 -28.44 -8.08 -11.85
C MET A 71 -28.17 -7.74 -10.38
N ALA A 72 -27.31 -8.49 -9.69
CA ALA A 72 -26.82 -8.11 -8.39
C ALA A 72 -25.95 -6.84 -8.50
N HIS A 73 -25.92 -6.05 -7.43
CA HIS A 73 -25.27 -4.73 -7.42
C HIS A 73 -23.77 -4.78 -7.80
N TYR A 74 -23.07 -5.85 -7.44
CA TYR A 74 -21.62 -5.96 -7.69
C TYR A 74 -21.29 -6.35 -9.15
N PRO A 75 -21.92 -7.37 -9.75
CA PRO A 75 -21.83 -7.65 -11.18
C PRO A 75 -22.20 -6.47 -12.08
N SER A 76 -23.25 -5.70 -11.74
CA SER A 76 -23.66 -4.54 -12.54
C SER A 76 -22.67 -3.36 -12.45
N VAL A 77 -22.09 -3.11 -11.28
CA VAL A 77 -20.99 -2.12 -11.13
C VAL A 77 -19.75 -2.56 -11.91
N PHE A 78 -19.40 -3.84 -11.85
CA PHE A 78 -18.27 -4.39 -12.63
C PHE A 78 -18.50 -4.26 -14.14
N LEU A 79 -19.72 -4.56 -14.61
CA LEU A 79 -20.12 -4.36 -16.01
C LEU A 79 -20.09 -2.89 -16.42
N HIS A 80 -20.56 -1.98 -15.56
CA HIS A 80 -20.53 -0.55 -15.83
C HIS A 80 -19.11 -0.01 -16.00
N TYR A 81 -18.17 -0.43 -15.14
CA TYR A 81 -16.76 -0.08 -15.31
C TYR A 81 -16.14 -0.73 -16.55
N ALA A 82 -16.54 -1.96 -16.89
CA ALA A 82 -16.10 -2.61 -18.12
C ALA A 82 -16.58 -1.84 -19.37
N ASP A 83 -17.82 -1.34 -19.37
CA ASP A 83 -18.37 -0.53 -20.47
C ASP A 83 -17.62 0.82 -20.59
N ILE A 84 -17.37 1.52 -19.47
CA ILE A 84 -16.57 2.75 -19.47
C ILE A 84 -15.15 2.50 -20.01
N LEU A 85 -14.51 1.41 -19.58
CA LEU A 85 -13.18 1.03 -20.06
C LEU A 85 -13.17 0.60 -21.53
N ASN A 86 -14.30 0.13 -22.06
CA ASN A 86 -14.43 -0.24 -23.48
C ASN A 86 -14.58 1.01 -24.37
N ASP A 87 -15.30 2.02 -23.87
CA ASP A 87 -15.53 3.29 -24.58
C ASP A 87 -14.34 4.25 -24.46
N GLU A 88 -13.49 4.08 -23.45
CA GLU A 88 -12.29 4.89 -23.25
C GLU A 88 -11.19 4.59 -24.27
N ASN A 89 -10.41 5.63 -24.59
CA ASN A 89 -9.33 5.50 -25.57
C ASN A 89 -8.26 4.54 -25.03
N ARG A 90 -8.00 3.42 -25.73
CA ARG A 90 -7.00 2.39 -25.36
C ARG A 90 -5.66 2.98 -24.92
N ARG A 91 -5.18 4.02 -25.60
CA ARG A 91 -3.92 4.70 -25.27
C ARG A 91 -3.95 5.34 -23.88
N ASN A 92 -5.09 5.92 -23.48
CA ASN A 92 -5.26 6.52 -22.17
C ASN A 92 -5.25 5.46 -21.07
N ILE A 93 -5.94 4.34 -21.28
CA ILE A 93 -5.96 3.20 -20.34
C ILE A 93 -4.55 2.65 -20.13
N VAL A 94 -3.80 2.44 -21.23
CA VAL A 94 -2.38 2.03 -21.18
C VAL A 94 -1.55 3.02 -20.38
N PHE A 95 -1.67 4.31 -20.71
CA PHE A 95 -0.89 5.36 -20.07
C PHE A 95 -1.16 5.45 -18.56
N ILE A 96 -2.43 5.49 -18.16
CA ILE A 96 -2.85 5.57 -16.74
C ILE A 96 -2.41 4.30 -16.00
N GLY A 97 -2.61 3.12 -16.59
CA GLY A 97 -2.20 1.84 -15.99
C GLY A 97 -0.69 1.77 -15.77
N VAL A 98 0.11 2.11 -16.77
CA VAL A 98 1.58 2.14 -16.67
C VAL A 98 2.04 3.17 -15.64
N ALA A 99 1.44 4.36 -15.62
CA ALA A 99 1.76 5.39 -14.63
C ALA A 99 1.49 4.91 -13.20
N TYR A 100 0.31 4.30 -12.97
CA TYR A 100 -0.07 3.74 -11.67
C TYR A 100 0.86 2.61 -11.21
N ILE A 101 1.16 1.66 -12.10
CA ILE A 101 2.08 0.54 -11.81
C ILE A 101 3.48 1.07 -11.48
N SER A 102 3.97 2.03 -12.28
CA SER A 102 5.28 2.65 -12.06
C SER A 102 5.33 3.35 -10.70
N LEU A 103 4.28 4.09 -10.34
CA LEU A 103 4.16 4.74 -9.04
C LEU A 103 4.23 3.73 -7.88
N ARG A 104 3.53 2.60 -7.99
CA ARG A 104 3.56 1.52 -6.98
C ARG A 104 4.95 0.92 -6.80
N PHE A 105 5.68 0.68 -7.89
CA PHE A 105 7.05 0.18 -7.79
C PHE A 105 8.01 1.24 -7.23
N ILE A 106 7.87 2.50 -7.64
CA ILE A 106 8.65 3.62 -7.11
C ILE A 106 8.44 3.74 -5.59
N GLU A 107 7.19 3.69 -5.14
CA GLU A 107 6.82 3.70 -3.72
C GLU A 107 7.46 2.53 -2.95
N SER A 108 7.30 1.29 -3.46
CA SER A 108 7.86 0.08 -2.86
C SER A 108 9.39 0.18 -2.74
N VAL A 109 10.10 0.56 -3.82
CA VAL A 109 11.56 0.74 -3.80
C VAL A 109 11.96 1.87 -2.84
N GLY A 110 11.17 2.95 -2.78
CA GLY A 110 11.37 4.05 -1.87
C GLY A 110 11.24 3.63 -0.40
N LEU A 111 10.22 2.83 -0.06
CA LEU A 111 10.02 2.26 1.27
C LEU A 111 11.13 1.26 1.63
N TRP A 112 11.54 0.41 0.69
CA TRP A 112 12.66 -0.52 0.86
C TRP A 112 13.97 0.22 1.18
N ARG A 113 14.19 1.37 0.55
CA ARG A 113 15.33 2.26 0.79
C ARG A 113 15.11 3.26 1.94
N ASN A 114 14.02 3.13 2.71
CA ASN A 114 13.64 4.01 3.82
C ASN A 114 13.65 5.51 3.45
N ARG A 115 13.24 5.86 2.23
CA ARG A 115 13.19 7.25 1.75
C ARG A 115 12.00 7.99 2.38
N PRO A 116 12.19 9.22 2.90
CA PRO A 116 11.15 9.95 3.62
C PRO A 116 9.94 10.29 2.73
N TRP A 117 10.16 10.62 1.46
CA TRP A 117 9.05 10.89 0.51
C TRP A 117 8.18 9.65 0.28
N ALA A 118 8.76 8.45 0.31
CA ALA A 118 8.04 7.20 0.10
C ALA A 118 7.20 6.82 1.33
N THR A 119 7.69 7.13 2.54
CA THR A 119 6.90 6.98 3.77
C THR A 119 5.66 7.87 3.75
N TRP A 120 5.78 9.11 3.26
CA TRP A 120 4.65 10.01 3.07
C TRP A 120 3.69 9.53 1.99
N LEU A 121 4.22 9.13 0.84
CA LEU A 121 3.43 8.60 -0.27
C LEU A 121 2.60 7.40 0.19
N GLY A 122 3.21 6.45 0.92
CA GLY A 122 2.52 5.27 1.43
C GLY A 122 1.49 5.54 2.53
N ALA A 123 1.75 6.53 3.38
CA ALA A 123 0.77 6.93 4.38
C ALA A 123 -0.47 7.54 3.71
N VAL A 124 -0.28 8.41 2.72
CA VAL A 124 -1.37 9.04 1.97
C VAL A 124 -2.11 8.02 1.12
N SER A 125 -1.37 7.17 0.38
CA SER A 125 -1.96 6.13 -0.48
C SER A 125 -2.81 5.17 0.34
N GLY A 126 -2.31 4.70 1.49
CA GLY A 126 -3.06 3.84 2.42
C GLY A 126 -4.28 4.55 3.04
N ALA A 127 -4.15 5.83 3.40
CA ALA A 127 -5.24 6.57 4.02
C ALA A 127 -6.44 6.80 3.10
N ILE A 128 -6.22 6.88 1.78
CA ILE A 128 -7.31 7.02 0.79
C ILE A 128 -8.25 5.80 0.79
N TYR A 129 -7.73 4.60 1.11
CA TYR A 129 -8.55 3.38 1.16
C TYR A 129 -9.48 3.31 2.38
N VAL A 130 -9.08 3.92 3.50
CA VAL A 130 -9.78 3.79 4.79
C VAL A 130 -11.24 4.31 4.74
N PRO A 131 -11.56 5.51 4.22
CA PRO A 131 -12.96 5.98 4.15
C PRO A 131 -13.85 5.09 3.28
N ILE A 132 -13.31 4.60 2.17
CA ILE A 132 -14.02 3.74 1.22
C ILE A 132 -14.36 2.40 1.89
N GLU A 133 -13.37 1.81 2.56
CA GLU A 133 -13.52 0.52 3.25
C GLU A 133 -14.46 0.60 4.46
N ILE A 134 -14.42 1.71 5.23
CA ILE A 134 -15.37 1.95 6.33
C ILE A 134 -16.80 2.00 5.79
N ARG A 135 -17.05 2.77 4.73
CA ARG A 135 -18.39 2.86 4.12
C ARG A 135 -18.85 1.48 3.66
N HIS A 136 -17.97 0.72 3.03
CA HIS A 136 -18.27 -0.62 2.54
C HIS A 136 -18.60 -1.60 3.68
N LEU A 137 -17.83 -1.56 4.77
CA LEU A 137 -18.01 -2.46 5.92
C LEU A 137 -19.31 -2.17 6.68
N ILE A 138 -19.71 -0.90 6.79
CA ILE A 138 -20.98 -0.49 7.42
C ILE A 138 -22.18 -0.99 6.59
N LEU A 139 -22.11 -0.89 5.27
CA LEU A 139 -23.18 -1.32 4.38
C LEU A 139 -23.23 -2.86 4.22
N HIS A 140 -22.07 -3.51 4.20
CA HIS A 140 -21.93 -4.95 3.96
C HIS A 140 -20.80 -5.54 4.82
N PRO A 141 -21.13 -5.98 6.05
CA PRO A 141 -20.17 -6.62 6.94
C PRO A 141 -19.67 -7.93 6.34
N SER A 142 -18.37 -8.01 6.07
CA SER A 142 -17.69 -9.22 5.59
C SER A 142 -16.33 -9.34 6.23
N PHE A 143 -15.92 -10.57 6.57
CA PHE A 143 -14.61 -10.87 7.13
C PHE A 143 -13.46 -10.40 6.23
N ILE A 144 -13.65 -10.48 4.91
CA ILE A 144 -12.64 -10.03 3.93
C ILE A 144 -12.48 -8.51 4.01
N ASN A 145 -13.58 -7.76 4.01
CA ASN A 145 -13.56 -6.29 4.08
C ASN A 145 -12.94 -5.81 5.40
N ALA A 146 -13.24 -6.49 6.51
CA ALA A 146 -12.64 -6.20 7.81
C ALA A 146 -11.12 -6.45 7.82
N ALA A 147 -10.67 -7.57 7.25
CA ALA A 147 -9.25 -7.90 7.18
C ALA A 147 -8.45 -6.88 6.34
N VAL A 148 -9.00 -6.47 5.20
CA VAL A 148 -8.39 -5.44 4.33
C VAL A 148 -8.28 -4.10 5.08
N LEU A 149 -9.36 -3.67 5.73
CA LEU A 149 -9.39 -2.43 6.51
C LEU A 149 -8.34 -2.43 7.62
N ILE A 150 -8.26 -3.52 8.39
CA ILE A 150 -7.26 -3.67 9.45
C ILE A 150 -5.84 -3.59 8.87
N GLY A 151 -5.58 -4.26 7.74
CA GLY A 151 -4.30 -4.22 7.07
C GLY A 151 -3.89 -2.81 6.64
N ASN A 152 -4.78 -2.08 5.97
CA ASN A 152 -4.52 -0.71 5.55
C ASN A 152 -4.32 0.24 6.75
N ILE A 153 -5.14 0.13 7.80
CA ILE A 153 -4.96 0.89 9.04
C ILE A 153 -3.59 0.60 9.65
N ALA A 154 -3.18 -0.66 9.73
CA ALA A 154 -1.89 -1.05 10.31
C ALA A 154 -0.71 -0.46 9.53
N VAL A 155 -0.76 -0.49 8.20
CA VAL A 155 0.26 0.12 7.34
C VAL A 155 0.33 1.63 7.55
N VAL A 156 -0.82 2.32 7.49
CA VAL A 156 -0.90 3.78 7.68
C VAL A 156 -0.37 4.17 9.06
N ALA A 157 -0.84 3.50 10.11
CA ALA A 157 -0.40 3.77 11.49
C ALA A 157 1.11 3.59 11.65
N TYR A 158 1.68 2.52 11.07
CA TYR A 158 3.12 2.30 11.10
C TYR A 158 3.90 3.41 10.39
N LEU A 159 3.49 3.79 9.17
CA LEU A 159 4.17 4.84 8.41
C LEU A 159 4.08 6.21 9.09
N VAL A 160 2.92 6.56 9.65
CA VAL A 160 2.73 7.78 10.46
C VAL A 160 3.63 7.78 11.70
N SER A 161 3.71 6.65 12.41
CA SER A 161 4.59 6.53 13.58
C SER A 161 6.06 6.74 13.21
N GLN A 162 6.50 6.26 12.04
CA GLN A 162 7.87 6.46 11.54
C GLN A 162 8.14 7.93 11.22
N ILE A 163 7.18 8.62 10.60
CA ILE A 163 7.26 10.06 10.33
C ILE A 163 7.42 10.85 11.64
N TRP A 164 6.61 10.54 12.65
CA TRP A 164 6.67 11.22 13.95
C TRP A 164 7.99 10.97 14.67
N ARG A 165 8.48 9.72 14.71
CA ARG A 165 9.76 9.38 15.32
C ARG A 165 10.93 10.13 14.67
N LYS A 166 10.94 10.24 13.33
CA LYS A 166 11.97 11.00 12.59
C LYS A 166 11.91 12.51 12.90
N ARG A 167 10.72 13.10 12.98
CA ARG A 167 10.54 14.52 13.33
C ARG A 167 10.99 14.83 14.76
N HIS A 168 10.62 13.99 15.72
CA HIS A 168 11.04 14.19 17.11
C HIS A 168 12.56 14.06 17.30
N ALA A 169 13.22 13.13 16.60
CA ALA A 169 14.68 13.00 16.66
C ALA A 169 15.42 14.24 16.12
N GLN A 170 14.87 14.88 15.08
CA GLN A 170 15.43 16.10 14.50
C GLN A 170 15.26 17.31 15.42
N ASN A 171 14.15 17.41 16.15
CA ASN A 171 13.90 18.51 17.10
C ASN A 171 14.75 18.46 18.39
N ILE A 172 15.50 17.37 18.63
CA ILE A 172 16.30 17.16 19.84
C ILE A 172 17.80 17.42 19.60
N SER A 173 18.21 17.70 18.35
CA SER A 173 19.61 18.02 18.01
C SER A 173 19.77 19.54 17.82
N PRO A 174 20.46 20.26 18.74
CA PRO A 174 20.69 21.71 18.67
C PRO A 174 21.73 22.11 17.61
#